data_AF-N6TWU9-F1
#
_entry.id   AF-N6TWU9-F1
#
_cell.length_a   1.000
_cell.length_b   1.000
_cell.length_c   1.000
_cell.angle_alpha   90.00
_cell.angle_beta   90.00
_cell.angle_gamma   90.00
#
_symmetry.space_group_name_H-M   'P 1'
#
loop_
_entity.id
_entity.type
_entity.pdbx_description
1 polymer ?
#
loop_
_entity_poly.entity_id
_entity_poly.type
_entity_poly.pdbx_seq_one_letter_code
_entity_poly.pdbx_strand_id
1 'polypeptide(L)'
;MPCCGRNSDKNVVAVKKGRKCVTFLFSCCMFWFILCVILVTVLVFVGKHLLYNTMESDYQGLMTKPTSANVSKIGEINYFRLPNDARPYLYNLTILPFLDRDYFHGLVNISLRITNPKSELFLHSKMHTIFSVDFMFENRKSLQILSVTNNNKYEVLVITTKEKIFPGNYSLAIKYRGVLEKSLGGLYKSSYESGNQSR
;
A
#
# COMPACT_ATOMS: atom_id res chain seq x y z
N MET A 1 83.35 -52.31 13.34
CA MET A 1 83.60 -51.40 14.49
C MET A 1 84.70 -50.43 14.08
N PRO A 2 84.68 -49.10 14.39
CA PRO A 2 83.67 -48.26 15.06
C PRO A 2 83.28 -46.94 14.32
N CYS A 3 82.23 -46.30 14.86
CA CYS A 3 81.83 -44.87 14.97
C CYS A 3 82.20 -43.83 13.88
N CYS A 4 81.33 -43.00 13.27
CA CYS A 4 80.21 -42.10 13.67
C CYS A 4 80.63 -40.62 13.46
N GLY A 5 79.90 -39.84 12.64
CA GLY A 5 80.24 -38.42 12.39
C GLY A 5 79.31 -37.65 11.44
N ARG A 6 78.11 -37.28 11.93
CA ARG A 6 77.29 -36.05 11.70
C ARG A 6 77.79 -35.09 10.58
N ASN A 7 77.00 -34.62 9.60
CA ASN A 7 75.88 -33.68 9.75
C ASN A 7 75.23 -33.31 8.38
N SER A 8 73.91 -33.09 8.42
CA SER A 8 73.07 -32.19 7.60
C SER A 8 73.26 -32.09 6.09
N ASP A 9 72.24 -32.55 5.35
CA ASP A 9 71.64 -31.69 4.33
C ASP A 9 70.11 -31.77 4.33
N LYS A 10 69.51 -30.58 4.31
CA LYS A 10 68.09 -30.30 4.47
C LYS A 10 67.38 -30.59 3.15
N ASN A 11 66.31 -31.38 3.16
CA ASN A 11 65.29 -31.30 2.11
C ASN A 11 63.89 -31.27 2.69
N VAL A 12 63.47 -30.01 2.83
CA VAL A 12 62.14 -29.42 2.72
C VAL A 12 60.96 -30.40 2.57
N VAL A 13 60.10 -30.29 3.56
CA VAL A 13 58.71 -30.71 3.63
C VAL A 13 57.92 -30.36 2.36
N ALA A 14 57.20 -31.33 1.80
CA ALA A 14 55.97 -31.05 1.07
C ALA A 14 54.92 -32.14 1.39
N VAL A 15 54.38 -32.08 2.61
CA VAL A 15 53.14 -32.82 2.92
C VAL A 15 52.01 -32.15 2.15
N LYS A 16 51.57 -32.81 1.08
CA LYS A 16 50.43 -32.41 0.24
C LYS A 16 49.12 -32.61 1.03
N LYS A 17 48.83 -31.73 1.99
CA LYS A 17 47.61 -31.80 2.82
C LYS A 17 46.90 -30.44 2.82
N GLY A 18 46.15 -30.17 1.76
CA GLY A 18 45.40 -28.91 1.67
C GLY A 18 44.37 -28.79 0.54
N ARG A 19 44.19 -29.79 -0.35
CA ARG A 19 43.21 -29.66 -1.44
C ARG A 19 41.82 -30.14 -1.10
N LYS A 20 41.69 -31.15 -0.23
CA LYS A 20 40.39 -31.73 0.14
C LYS A 20 39.61 -30.81 1.10
N CYS A 21 40.28 -30.16 2.06
CA CYS A 21 39.63 -29.29 3.05
C CYS A 21 39.02 -28.02 2.41
N VAL A 22 39.73 -27.41 1.46
CA VAL A 22 39.27 -26.21 0.76
C VAL A 22 38.04 -26.52 -0.12
N THR A 23 38.01 -27.66 -0.82
CA THR A 23 36.83 -28.07 -1.59
C THR A 23 35.62 -28.38 -0.72
N PHE A 24 35.82 -28.91 0.50
CA PHE A 24 34.73 -29.12 1.46
C PHE A 24 34.18 -27.81 2.02
N LEU A 25 35.03 -26.82 2.28
CA LEU A 25 34.61 -25.49 2.73
C LEU A 25 33.81 -24.75 1.66
N PHE A 26 34.29 -24.72 0.42
CA PHE A 26 33.55 -24.12 -0.69
C PHE A 26 32.24 -24.84 -0.98
N SER A 27 32.23 -26.18 -0.90
CA SER A 27 31.01 -26.97 -1.05
C SER A 27 30.00 -26.64 0.04
N CYS A 28 30.44 -26.58 1.30
CA CYS A 28 29.60 -26.20 2.44
C CYS A 28 29.02 -24.79 2.27
N CYS A 29 29.84 -23.81 1.88
CA CYS A 29 29.39 -22.44 1.62
C CYS A 29 28.36 -22.35 0.49
N MET A 30 28.51 -23.14 -0.57
CA MET A 30 27.52 -23.20 -1.65
C MET A 30 26.22 -23.83 -1.19
N PHE A 31 26.28 -24.89 -0.36
CA PHE A 31 25.08 -25.49 0.24
C PHE A 31 24.34 -24.53 1.18
N TRP A 32 25.05 -23.81 2.05
CA TRP A 32 24.46 -22.81 2.94
C TRP A 32 23.90 -21.62 2.18
N PHE A 33 24.56 -21.17 1.12
CA PHE A 33 24.06 -20.09 0.27
C PHE A 33 22.77 -20.50 -0.45
N ILE A 34 22.73 -21.70 -1.03
CA ILE A 34 21.54 -22.25 -1.69
C ILE A 34 20.40 -22.41 -0.67
N LEU A 35 20.67 -22.93 0.53
CA LEU A 35 19.68 -23.04 1.59
C LEU A 35 19.13 -21.66 1.99
N CYS A 36 20.01 -20.66 2.11
CA CYS A 36 19.61 -19.29 2.46
C CYS A 36 18.73 -18.66 1.38
N VAL A 37 19.09 -18.81 0.10
CA VAL A 37 18.27 -18.34 -1.04
C VAL A 37 16.91 -19.05 -1.04
N ILE A 38 16.85 -20.36 -0.81
CA ILE A 38 15.59 -21.12 -0.73
C ILE A 38 14.74 -20.63 0.44
N LEU A 39 15.32 -20.37 1.61
CA LEU A 39 14.57 -19.86 2.75
C LEU A 39 14.00 -18.46 2.47
N VAL A 40 14.78 -17.57 1.85
CA VAL A 40 14.32 -16.22 1.49
C VAL A 40 13.22 -16.28 0.43
N THR A 41 13.34 -17.13 -0.59
CA THR A 41 12.28 -17.26 -1.62
C THR A 41 11.00 -17.85 -1.04
N VAL A 42 11.10 -18.84 -0.14
CA VAL A 42 9.94 -19.38 0.60
C VAL A 42 9.33 -18.29 1.48
N LEU A 43 10.12 -17.47 2.16
CA LEU A 43 9.61 -16.41 3.03
C LEU A 43 8.91 -15.29 2.24
N VAL A 44 9.45 -14.93 1.07
CA VAL A 44 8.79 -14.02 0.12
C VAL A 44 7.53 -14.65 -0.45
N PHE A 45 7.56 -15.93 -0.81
CA PHE A 45 6.40 -16.63 -1.35
C PHE A 45 5.29 -16.78 -0.31
N VAL A 46 5.63 -17.16 0.94
CA VAL A 46 4.71 -17.21 2.07
C VAL A 46 4.19 -15.81 2.41
N GLY A 47 5.04 -14.77 2.38
CA GLY A 47 4.60 -13.39 2.57
C GLY A 47 3.61 -12.94 1.50
N LYS A 48 3.90 -13.23 0.22
CA LYS A 48 2.97 -12.98 -0.89
C LYS A 48 1.72 -13.83 -0.80
N HIS A 49 1.82 -15.09 -0.38
CA HIS A 49 0.70 -16.02 -0.22
C HIS A 49 -0.19 -15.64 0.97
N LEU A 50 0.35 -15.12 2.07
CA LEU A 50 -0.44 -14.58 3.17
C LEU A 50 -1.17 -13.30 2.74
N LEU A 51 -0.51 -12.40 1.99
CA LEU A 51 -1.15 -11.18 1.44
C LEU A 51 -2.18 -11.50 0.34
N TYR A 52 -1.93 -12.53 -0.48
CA TYR A 52 -2.80 -12.98 -1.57
C TYR A 52 -3.97 -13.81 -1.05
N ASN A 53 -3.76 -14.72 -0.11
CA ASN A 53 -4.83 -15.57 0.45
C ASN A 53 -5.74 -14.83 1.44
N THR A 54 -5.27 -13.73 2.04
CA THR A 54 -6.16 -12.82 2.79
C THR A 54 -7.19 -12.16 1.86
N MET A 55 -6.89 -12.05 0.56
CA MET A 55 -7.87 -11.63 -0.45
C MET A 55 -8.72 -12.83 -0.94
N GLU A 56 -8.15 -14.04 -1.08
CA GLU A 56 -8.88 -15.19 -1.66
C GLU A 56 -9.76 -16.00 -0.68
N SER A 57 -9.46 -16.04 0.62
CA SER A 57 -10.35 -16.70 1.62
C SER A 57 -11.72 -16.04 1.73
N ASP A 58 -11.82 -14.74 1.48
CA ASP A 58 -13.10 -14.02 1.42
C ASP A 58 -13.88 -14.35 0.13
N TYR A 59 -13.20 -14.70 -0.97
CA TYR A 59 -13.85 -15.05 -2.25
C TYR A 59 -14.34 -16.50 -2.31
N GLN A 60 -13.64 -17.46 -1.70
CA GLN A 60 -14.05 -18.88 -1.68
C GLN A 60 -15.22 -19.16 -0.72
N GLY A 61 -15.47 -18.28 0.27
CA GLY A 61 -16.65 -18.36 1.13
C GLY A 61 -17.97 -17.95 0.46
N LEU A 62 -17.93 -17.30 -0.71
CA LEU A 62 -19.09 -16.70 -1.38
C LEU A 62 -19.60 -17.47 -2.61
N MET A 63 -19.03 -18.63 -2.94
CA MET A 63 -19.50 -19.51 -4.02
C MET A 63 -19.91 -20.90 -3.52
N THR A 64 -20.66 -20.97 -2.43
CA THR A 64 -21.56 -22.12 -2.19
C THR A 64 -22.98 -21.70 -2.52
N LYS A 65 -23.49 -22.25 -3.63
CA LYS A 65 -24.87 -22.08 -4.11
C LYS A 65 -25.86 -22.45 -2.99
N PRO A 66 -26.70 -21.54 -2.48
CA PRO A 66 -27.81 -21.95 -1.65
C PRO A 66 -28.97 -22.34 -2.56
N THR A 67 -29.31 -23.62 -2.47
CA THR A 67 -30.64 -24.14 -2.79
C THR A 67 -31.68 -23.36 -1.97
N SER A 68 -32.61 -22.72 -2.69
CA SER A 68 -33.95 -22.29 -2.28
C SER A 68 -34.30 -22.35 -0.79
N ALA A 69 -34.18 -21.20 -0.10
CA ALA A 69 -35.14 -20.73 0.90
C ALA A 69 -34.85 -19.26 1.23
N ASN A 70 -35.90 -18.45 1.34
CA ASN A 70 -35.92 -17.00 1.48
C ASN A 70 -34.89 -16.43 2.49
N VAL A 71 -33.83 -15.81 1.99
CA VAL A 71 -32.99 -14.87 2.75
C VAL A 71 -32.89 -13.60 1.92
N SER A 72 -33.42 -12.51 2.45
CA SER A 72 -33.36 -11.17 1.87
C SER A 72 -31.91 -10.76 1.64
N LYS A 73 -31.50 -10.71 0.36
CA LYS A 73 -30.24 -10.14 -0.11
C LYS A 73 -30.04 -8.74 0.50
N ILE A 74 -29.08 -8.61 1.43
CA ILE A 74 -28.45 -7.31 1.67
C ILE A 74 -27.59 -7.04 0.45
N GLY A 75 -27.99 -6.06 -0.35
CA GLY A 75 -27.41 -5.77 -1.66
C GLY A 75 -25.91 -5.47 -1.58
N GLU A 76 -25.13 -6.17 -2.40
CA GLU A 76 -23.74 -5.86 -2.68
C GLU A 76 -23.63 -4.38 -3.13
N ILE A 77 -22.83 -3.58 -2.44
CA ILE A 77 -22.67 -2.15 -2.78
C ILE A 77 -21.95 -2.07 -4.13
N ASN A 78 -22.67 -1.58 -5.15
CA ASN A 78 -22.08 -1.33 -6.45
C ASN A 78 -21.30 -0.01 -6.43
N TYR A 79 -19.98 -0.11 -6.27
CA TYR A 79 -19.07 1.04 -6.25
C TYR A 79 -18.85 1.71 -7.61
N PHE A 80 -19.44 1.23 -8.71
CA PHE A 80 -19.26 1.82 -10.05
C PHE A 80 -19.88 3.22 -10.18
N ARG A 81 -20.86 3.54 -9.32
CA ARG A 81 -21.48 4.87 -9.20
C ARG A 81 -21.61 5.20 -7.72
N LEU A 82 -21.25 6.42 -7.35
CA LEU A 82 -21.52 6.90 -6.01
C LEU A 82 -23.04 7.00 -5.76
N PRO A 83 -23.51 6.73 -4.52
CA PRO A 83 -24.89 7.01 -4.13
C PRO A 83 -25.26 8.48 -4.34
N ASN A 84 -26.52 8.73 -4.74
CA ASN A 84 -27.01 10.09 -5.06
C ASN A 84 -27.65 10.81 -3.85
N ASP A 85 -27.31 10.40 -2.64
CA ASP A 85 -27.89 10.88 -1.38
C ASP A 85 -27.01 11.93 -0.66
N ALA A 86 -25.83 12.22 -1.20
CA ALA A 86 -24.92 13.27 -0.77
C ALA A 86 -24.58 14.17 -1.96
N ARG A 87 -25.13 15.38 -1.97
CA ARG A 87 -25.02 16.32 -3.10
C ARG A 87 -24.14 17.50 -2.73
N PRO A 88 -22.91 17.58 -3.25
CA PRO A 88 -22.07 18.75 -3.03
C PRO A 88 -22.63 19.97 -3.78
N TYR A 89 -22.45 21.15 -3.20
CA TYR A 89 -22.83 22.43 -3.83
C TYR A 89 -21.72 23.47 -3.81
N LEU A 90 -20.65 23.27 -3.04
CA LEU A 90 -19.46 24.13 -3.03
C LEU A 90 -18.21 23.34 -2.69
N TYR A 91 -17.12 23.64 -3.38
CA TYR A 91 -15.78 23.17 -3.06
C TYR A 91 -14.87 24.37 -2.84
N ASN A 92 -14.17 24.39 -1.72
CA ASN A 92 -13.02 25.27 -1.51
C ASN A 92 -11.76 24.40 -1.46
N LEU A 93 -10.88 24.60 -2.43
CA LEU A 93 -9.72 23.76 -2.68
C LEU A 93 -8.44 24.59 -2.54
N THR A 94 -7.52 24.13 -1.69
CA THR A 94 -6.17 24.66 -1.56
C THR A 94 -5.17 23.57 -1.91
N ILE A 95 -4.24 23.87 -2.81
CA ILE A 95 -3.18 22.95 -3.24
C ILE A 95 -1.82 23.63 -3.03
N LEU A 96 -0.91 22.91 -2.38
CA LEU A 96 0.47 23.31 -2.17
C LEU A 96 1.40 22.28 -2.85
N PRO A 97 1.88 22.55 -4.08
CA PRO A 97 2.75 21.64 -4.81
C PRO A 97 4.22 21.73 -4.34
N PHE A 98 4.90 20.59 -4.35
CA PHE A 98 6.34 20.45 -4.08
C PHE A 98 7.01 19.80 -5.30
N LEU A 99 7.40 20.63 -6.27
CA LEU A 99 7.89 20.16 -7.57
C LEU A 99 9.19 19.36 -7.48
N ASP A 100 10.08 19.67 -6.53
CA ASP A 100 11.34 18.93 -6.36
C ASP A 100 11.15 17.52 -5.77
N ARG A 101 9.97 17.27 -5.18
CA ARG A 101 9.65 16.03 -4.47
C ARG A 101 8.50 15.26 -5.11
N ASP A 102 8.00 15.74 -6.25
CA ASP A 102 6.91 15.14 -7.03
C ASP A 102 5.64 14.81 -6.20
N TYR A 103 5.27 15.67 -5.24
CA TYR A 103 4.01 15.54 -4.49
C TYR A 103 3.35 16.90 -4.22
N PHE A 104 2.11 16.87 -3.76
CA PHE A 104 1.42 18.07 -3.28
C PHE A 104 0.64 17.79 -1.99
N HIS A 105 0.47 18.82 -1.18
CA HIS A 105 -0.49 18.82 -0.07
C HIS A 105 -1.79 19.48 -0.52
N GLY A 106 -2.92 18.87 -0.16
CA GLY A 106 -4.25 19.36 -0.47
C GLY A 106 -5.08 19.56 0.80
N LEU A 107 -5.88 20.61 0.80
CA LEU A 107 -6.99 20.81 1.70
C LEU A 107 -8.24 21.07 0.85
N VAL A 108 -9.25 20.23 1.01
CA VAL A 108 -10.56 20.44 0.39
C VAL A 108 -11.62 20.60 1.47
N ASN A 109 -12.41 21.66 1.39
CA ASN A 109 -13.62 21.86 2.18
C ASN A 109 -14.82 21.76 1.24
N ILE A 110 -15.62 20.71 1.40
CA ILE A 110 -16.79 20.41 0.59
C ILE A 110 -18.01 20.80 1.39
N SER A 111 -18.85 21.69 0.86
CA SER A 111 -20.19 21.91 1.39
C SER A 111 -21.17 21.03 0.62
N LEU A 112 -21.93 20.20 1.33
CA LEU A 112 -22.84 19.22 0.74
C LEU A 112 -24.17 19.12 1.49
N ARG A 113 -25.19 18.64 0.79
CA ARG A 113 -26.51 18.33 1.33
C ARG A 113 -26.72 16.82 1.34
N ILE A 114 -27.08 16.29 2.50
CA ILE A 114 -27.52 14.90 2.67
C ILE A 114 -29.03 14.86 2.53
N THR A 115 -29.57 13.94 1.72
CA THR A 115 -31.02 13.83 1.47
C THR A 115 -31.67 12.66 2.21
N ASN A 116 -30.92 11.59 2.48
CA ASN A 116 -31.42 10.39 3.16
C ASN A 116 -30.56 10.05 4.38
N PRO A 117 -31.15 9.50 5.46
CA PRO A 117 -30.39 9.06 6.61
C PRO A 117 -29.38 7.97 6.24
N LYS A 118 -28.13 8.09 6.69
CA LYS A 118 -27.04 7.15 6.37
C LYS A 118 -25.96 7.11 7.45
N SER A 119 -25.01 6.18 7.36
CA SER A 119 -23.86 6.09 8.29
C SER A 119 -22.51 6.22 7.60
N GLU A 120 -22.50 6.23 6.27
CA GLU A 120 -21.28 6.19 5.46
C GLU A 120 -21.36 7.24 4.36
N LEU A 121 -20.29 8.00 4.16
CA LEU A 121 -20.16 8.93 3.05
C LEU A 121 -19.13 8.39 2.06
N PHE A 122 -19.51 8.34 0.79
CA PHE A 122 -18.68 7.83 -0.29
C PHE A 122 -18.23 8.99 -1.18
N LEU A 123 -16.93 9.07 -1.45
CA LEU A 123 -16.34 10.05 -2.35
C LEU A 123 -15.34 9.35 -3.27
N HIS A 124 -15.05 9.93 -4.43
CA HIS A 124 -13.92 9.44 -5.22
C HIS A 124 -12.59 9.86 -4.60
N SER A 125 -11.63 8.94 -4.57
CA SER A 125 -10.26 9.20 -4.19
C SER A 125 -9.33 8.17 -4.83
N LYS A 126 -8.32 8.66 -5.53
CA LYS A 126 -7.29 7.85 -6.19
C LYS A 126 -5.92 8.38 -5.79
N MET A 127 -5.05 7.50 -5.31
CA MET A 127 -3.65 7.83 -5.00
C MET A 127 -3.47 9.02 -4.03
N HIS A 128 -4.42 9.19 -3.11
CA HIS A 128 -4.32 10.19 -2.04
C HIS A 128 -4.09 9.52 -0.69
N THR A 129 -3.11 10.03 0.06
CA THR A 129 -2.94 9.73 1.49
C THR A 129 -3.77 10.72 2.29
N ILE A 130 -4.76 10.23 3.03
CA ILE A 130 -5.63 11.07 3.87
C ILE A 130 -4.98 11.26 5.24
N PHE A 131 -4.83 12.51 5.68
CA PHE A 131 -4.25 12.85 6.98
C PHE A 131 -5.31 13.15 8.04
N SER A 132 -6.35 13.89 7.65
CA SER A 132 -7.46 14.20 8.54
C SER A 132 -8.74 14.39 7.75
N VAL A 133 -9.85 14.09 8.42
CA VAL A 133 -11.20 14.32 7.95
C VAL A 133 -11.96 14.98 9.10
N ASP A 134 -12.57 16.12 8.84
CA ASP A 134 -13.48 16.78 9.78
C ASP A 134 -14.84 16.90 9.10
N PHE A 135 -15.90 16.41 9.74
CA PHE A 135 -17.24 16.39 9.16
C PHE A 135 -18.23 17.06 10.11
N MET A 136 -18.83 18.16 9.69
CA MET A 136 -19.65 19.01 10.55
C MET A 136 -21.06 19.22 10.00
N PHE A 137 -22.06 19.11 10.87
CA PHE A 137 -23.43 19.51 10.59
C PHE A 137 -23.60 21.01 10.82
N GLU A 138 -24.04 21.72 9.77
CA GLU A 138 -24.33 23.17 9.76
C GLU A 138 -23.19 24.02 10.36
N ASN A 139 -21.93 23.59 10.24
CA ASN A 139 -20.76 24.23 10.85
C ASN A 139 -20.83 24.40 12.38
N ARG A 140 -21.68 23.62 13.06
CA ARG A 140 -21.90 23.74 14.53
C ARG A 140 -21.56 22.47 15.29
N LYS A 141 -21.96 21.31 14.78
CA LYS A 141 -21.76 20.01 15.45
C LYS A 141 -20.80 19.15 14.63
N SER A 142 -19.67 18.78 15.22
CA SER A 142 -18.77 17.79 14.64
C SER A 142 -19.37 16.38 14.78
N LEU A 143 -19.32 15.59 13.70
CA LEU A 143 -19.68 14.18 13.70
C LEU A 143 -18.46 13.36 14.06
N GLN A 144 -18.63 12.42 14.98
CA GLN A 144 -17.56 11.49 15.33
C GLN A 144 -17.34 10.50 14.18
N ILE A 145 -16.13 10.52 13.62
CA ILE A 145 -15.70 9.59 12.58
C ILE A 145 -15.24 8.29 13.23
N LEU A 146 -15.78 7.17 12.76
CA LEU A 146 -15.42 5.83 13.19
C LEU A 146 -14.23 5.30 12.38
N SER A 147 -14.26 5.48 11.06
CA SER A 147 -13.21 5.02 10.16
C SER A 147 -13.17 5.82 8.86
N VAL A 148 -12.01 5.79 8.21
CA VAL A 148 -11.76 6.36 6.89
C VAL A 148 -10.99 5.33 6.08
N THR A 149 -11.63 4.76 5.06
CA THR A 149 -11.09 3.62 4.31
C THR A 149 -11.02 3.93 2.82
N ASN A 150 -9.88 3.64 2.19
CA ASN A 150 -9.73 3.72 0.74
C ASN A 150 -9.98 2.35 0.10
N ASN A 151 -10.94 2.29 -0.83
CA ASN A 151 -11.12 1.18 -1.73
C ASN A 151 -10.40 1.48 -3.06
N ASN A 152 -9.15 1.03 -3.15
CA ASN A 152 -8.28 1.32 -4.29
C ASN A 152 -8.79 0.73 -5.62
N LYS A 153 -9.54 -0.39 -5.57
CA LYS A 153 -10.07 -1.05 -6.77
C LYS A 153 -11.12 -0.19 -7.47
N TYR A 154 -11.95 0.50 -6.70
CA TYR A 154 -13.03 1.34 -7.23
C TYR A 154 -12.74 2.84 -7.11
N GLU A 155 -11.57 3.22 -6.60
CA GLU A 155 -11.16 4.61 -6.38
C GLU A 155 -12.17 5.38 -5.52
N VAL A 156 -12.61 4.75 -4.41
CA VAL A 156 -13.61 5.29 -3.48
C VAL A 156 -13.03 5.43 -2.08
N LEU A 157 -13.18 6.61 -1.50
CA LEU A 157 -13.01 6.90 -0.08
C LEU A 157 -14.34 6.70 0.64
N VAL A 158 -14.34 5.88 1.70
CA VAL A 158 -15.48 5.64 2.58
C VAL A 158 -15.20 6.27 3.93
N ILE A 159 -16.06 7.19 4.36
CA ILE A 159 -16.01 7.83 5.68
C ILE A 159 -17.20 7.31 6.48
N THR A 160 -16.95 6.51 7.51
CA THR A 160 -18.00 5.95 8.36
C THR A 160 -18.09 6.77 9.65
N THR A 161 -19.30 7.22 10.00
CA THR A 161 -19.55 7.96 11.24
C THR A 161 -20.08 7.03 12.32
N LYS A 162 -19.78 7.35 13.59
CA LYS A 162 -20.32 6.60 14.74
C LYS A 162 -21.81 6.84 14.93
N GLU A 163 -22.26 8.08 14.71
CA GLU A 163 -23.66 8.46 14.75
C GLU A 163 -24.27 8.44 13.34
N LYS A 164 -25.59 8.25 13.28
CA LYS A 164 -26.32 8.34 12.02
C LYS A 164 -26.32 9.78 11.49
N ILE A 165 -26.00 9.94 10.22
CA ILE A 165 -26.08 11.18 9.46
C ILE A 165 -27.53 11.37 9.04
N PHE A 166 -28.14 12.50 9.42
CA PHE A 166 -29.52 12.84 9.03
C PHE A 166 -29.55 13.86 7.89
N PRO A 167 -30.68 13.98 7.16
CA PRO A 167 -30.80 14.97 6.10
C PRO A 167 -30.50 16.39 6.58
N GLY A 168 -29.79 17.15 5.75
CA GLY A 168 -29.40 18.53 6.06
C GLY A 168 -28.09 18.96 5.40
N ASN A 169 -27.57 20.11 5.80
CA ASN A 169 -26.37 20.72 5.22
C ASN A 169 -25.14 20.41 6.08
N TYR A 170 -24.06 20.03 5.43
CA TYR A 170 -22.81 19.64 6.07
C TYR A 170 -21.60 20.31 5.40
N SER A 171 -20.51 20.42 6.15
CA SER A 171 -19.19 20.71 5.65
C SER A 171 -18.24 19.55 5.94
N LEU A 172 -17.46 19.17 4.95
CA LEU A 172 -16.47 18.10 5.01
C LEU A 172 -15.10 18.66 4.65
N ALA A 173 -14.20 18.75 5.62
CA ALA A 173 -12.82 19.13 5.42
C ALA A 173 -11.94 17.87 5.32
N ILE A 174 -11.11 17.79 4.29
CA ILE A 174 -10.16 16.67 4.11
C ILE A 174 -8.78 17.26 3.84
N LYS A 175 -7.81 16.89 4.69
CA LYS A 175 -6.38 17.14 4.45
C LYS A 175 -5.75 15.90 3.86
N TYR A 176 -5.03 16.05 2.75
CA TYR A 176 -4.45 14.93 2.05
C TYR A 176 -3.10 15.27 1.40
N ARG A 177 -2.36 14.23 1.01
CA ARG A 177 -1.23 14.32 0.09
C ARG A 177 -1.57 13.53 -1.17
N GLY A 178 -1.31 14.13 -2.32
CA GLY A 178 -1.29 13.44 -3.61
C GLY A 178 0.10 13.43 -4.22
N VAL A 179 0.31 12.56 -5.20
CA VAL A 179 1.55 12.49 -6.00
C VAL A 179 1.37 13.34 -7.25
N LEU A 180 2.41 14.05 -7.67
CA LEU A 180 2.43 14.69 -8.99
C LEU A 180 2.74 13.60 -10.01
N GLU A 181 1.75 13.21 -10.80
CA GLU A 181 1.94 12.16 -11.79
C GLU A 181 2.89 12.60 -12.90
N LYS A 182 3.59 11.63 -13.49
CA LYS A 182 4.32 11.82 -14.75
C LYS A 182 3.46 11.48 -15.96
N SER A 183 2.33 10.81 -15.73
CA SER A 183 1.30 10.57 -16.73
C SER A 183 0.52 11.87 -16.97
N LEU A 184 -0.18 11.97 -18.11
CA LEU A 184 -1.05 13.12 -18.41
C LEU A 184 -2.39 13.10 -17.62
N GLY A 185 -2.52 12.23 -16.62
CA GLY A 185 -3.72 12.11 -15.79
C GLY A 185 -3.62 12.91 -14.48
N GLY A 186 -4.70 13.58 -14.10
CA GLY A 186 -4.80 14.27 -12.82
C GLY A 186 -3.91 15.51 -12.72
N LEU A 187 -3.31 15.73 -11.55
CA LEU A 187 -2.31 16.78 -11.34
C LEU A 187 -0.92 16.21 -11.64
N TYR A 188 -0.31 16.71 -12.71
CA TYR A 188 0.95 16.15 -13.23
C TYR A 188 2.04 17.22 -13.34
N LYS A 189 3.29 16.74 -13.36
CA LYS A 189 4.48 17.58 -13.57
C LYS A 189 4.87 17.54 -15.05
N SER A 190 5.12 18.71 -15.62
CA SER A 190 5.61 18.88 -17.00
C SER A 190 6.89 19.71 -16.98
N SER A 191 7.77 19.49 -17.96
CA SER A 191 9.02 20.22 -18.14
C SER A 191 9.09 20.82 -19.54
N TYR A 192 9.87 21.88 -19.69
CA TYR A 192 10.15 22.52 -20.98
C TYR A 192 11.64 22.83 -21.14
N GLU A 193 12.11 22.85 -22.37
CA GLU A 193 13.50 23.21 -22.67
C GLU A 193 13.62 24.73 -22.85
N SER A 194 14.62 25.32 -22.21
CA SER A 194 15.00 26.72 -22.34
C SER A 194 16.48 26.80 -22.71
N GLY A 195 16.78 26.77 -24.00
CA GLY A 195 18.15 26.64 -24.52
C GLY A 195 18.65 25.21 -24.35
N ASN A 196 19.79 25.02 -23.68
CA ASN A 196 20.34 23.69 -23.35
C ASN A 196 19.96 23.21 -21.93
N GLN A 197 18.94 23.80 -21.31
CA GLN A 197 18.48 23.47 -19.96
C GLN A 197 17.03 23.02 -19.96
N SER A 198 16.77 21.85 -19.37
CA SER A 198 15.41 21.40 -19.05
C SER A 198 14.95 22.04 -17.73
N ARG A 199 13.73 22.59 -17.72
CA ARG A 199 13.12 23.28 -16.57
C ARG A 199 11.75 22.71 -16.23
#